data_AF-A0A4Q3ENG4-F1
#
_entry.id   AF-A0A4Q3ENG4-F1
#
_cell.length_a   1.000
_cell.length_b   1.000
_cell.length_c   1.000
_cell.angle_alpha   90.00
_cell.angle_beta   90.00
_cell.angle_gamma   90.00
#
_symmetry.space_group_name_H-M   'P 1'
#
loop_
_entity.id
_entity.type
_entity.pdbx_description
1 polymer ?
#
loop_
_entity_poly.entity_id
_entity_poly.type
_entity_poly.pdbx_seq_one_letter_code
_entity_poly.pdbx_strand_id
1 'polypeptide(L)'
;MINRRKFLGQAGMAGAAMMIAPKLLSAKSVNKVGIQLYSLRDYLPKDVKGVTAKVAQAGYKEVETYGYGIQNGYWGLDAKAYSELLKANGLVSPSGHYGLDQYLKDGGLTDLQNNINAAHTIG
;
A
#
# COMPACT_ATOMS: atom_id res chain seq x y z
N MET A 1 41.65 -27.43 20.36
CA MET A 1 40.68 -27.52 21.48
C MET A 1 40.25 -26.13 21.91
N ILE A 2 38.94 -25.88 22.00
CA ILE A 2 38.40 -24.65 22.61
C ILE A 2 38.45 -24.81 24.13
N ASN A 3 38.86 -23.77 24.84
CA ASN A 3 38.84 -23.71 26.30
C ASN A 3 37.94 -22.55 26.76
N ARG A 4 37.57 -22.52 28.05
CA ARG A 4 36.65 -21.51 28.61
C ARG A 4 37.06 -20.07 28.28
N ARG A 5 38.35 -19.75 28.40
CA ARG A 5 38.88 -18.40 28.11
C ARG A 5 38.71 -18.03 26.64
N LYS A 6 39.05 -18.95 25.72
CA LYS A 6 38.89 -18.74 24.28
C LYS A 6 37.42 -18.61 23.88
N PHE A 7 36.55 -19.46 24.45
CA PHE A 7 35.11 -19.40 24.21
C PHE A 7 34.52 -18.05 24.65
N LEU A 8 34.80 -17.60 25.87
CA LEU A 8 34.30 -16.31 26.38
C LEU A 8 34.81 -15.12 25.56
N GLY A 9 36.09 -15.14 25.15
CA GLY A 9 36.65 -14.10 24.29
C GLY A 9 35.98 -14.05 22.91
N GLN A 10 35.78 -15.21 22.27
CA GLN A 10 35.14 -15.31 20.96
C GLN A 10 33.65 -14.94 21.01
N ALA A 11 32.93 -15.38 22.04
CA ALA A 11 31.52 -15.02 22.24
C ALA A 11 31.36 -13.52 22.50
N GLY A 12 32.25 -12.91 23.29
CA GLY A 12 32.26 -11.47 23.54
C GLY A 12 32.55 -10.66 22.28
N MET A 13 33.53 -11.07 21.47
CA MET A 13 33.83 -10.44 20.18
C MET A 13 32.65 -10.57 19.20
N ALA A 14 32.03 -11.75 19.12
CA ALA A 14 30.86 -11.97 18.28
C ALA A 14 29.68 -11.08 18.72
N GLY A 15 29.41 -10.99 20.03
CA GLY A 15 28.39 -10.11 20.59
C GLY A 15 28.65 -8.62 20.32
N ALA A 16 29.91 -8.17 20.45
CA ALA A 16 30.30 -6.81 20.12
C ALA A 16 30.12 -6.51 18.61
N ALA A 17 30.53 -7.43 17.74
CA ALA A 17 30.35 -7.30 16.28
C ALA A 17 28.87 -7.22 15.90
N MET A 18 28.02 -8.02 16.56
CA MET A 18 26.57 -8.00 16.40
C MET A 18 25.94 -6.66 16.81
N MET A 19 26.45 -6.00 17.86
CA MET A 19 25.98 -4.66 18.27
C MET A 19 26.38 -3.55 17.29
N ILE A 20 27.51 -3.71 16.57
CA ILE A 20 27.94 -2.77 15.52
C ILE A 20 27.09 -2.92 14.26
N ALA A 21 26.63 -4.14 13.95
CA ALA A 21 25.83 -4.46 12.77
C ALA A 21 24.47 -5.08 13.14
N PRO A 22 23.58 -4.36 13.85
CA PRO A 22 22.32 -4.90 14.37
C PRO A 22 21.36 -5.36 13.26
N LYS A 23 21.54 -4.84 12.03
CA LYS A 23 20.79 -5.27 10.83
C LYS A 23 21.06 -6.72 10.44
N LEU A 24 22.19 -7.33 10.84
CA LEU A 24 22.48 -8.75 10.61
C LEU A 24 21.69 -9.68 11.53
N LEU A 25 21.16 -9.16 12.64
CA LEU A 25 20.35 -9.90 13.61
C LEU A 25 18.85 -9.57 13.51
N SER A 26 18.49 -8.61 12.67
CA SER A 26 17.11 -8.16 12.53
C SER A 26 16.46 -8.80 11.30
N ALA A 27 15.21 -9.24 11.44
CA ALA A 27 14.39 -9.61 10.29
C ALA A 27 14.15 -8.38 9.39
N LYS A 28 13.99 -8.60 8.08
CA LYS A 28 13.66 -7.54 7.13
C LYS A 28 12.32 -6.91 7.54
N SER A 29 12.31 -5.61 7.78
CA SER A 29 11.07 -4.89 8.08
C SER A 29 10.12 -4.92 6.87
N VAL A 30 8.83 -5.16 7.14
CA VAL A 30 7.78 -4.95 6.14
C VAL A 30 7.58 -3.45 6.01
N ASN A 31 8.19 -2.88 4.98
CA ASN A 31 8.26 -1.42 4.83
C ASN A 31 6.98 -0.80 4.27
N LYS A 32 6.09 -1.61 3.69
CA LYS A 32 4.87 -1.16 3.06
C LYS A 32 3.76 -2.15 3.35
N VAL A 33 2.85 -1.75 4.23
CA VAL A 33 1.62 -2.50 4.52
C VAL A 33 0.49 -1.83 3.76
N GLY A 34 -0.23 -2.63 2.97
CA GLY A 34 -1.36 -2.20 2.18
C GLY A 34 -2.71 -2.52 2.82
N ILE A 35 -3.76 -1.79 2.40
CA ILE A 35 -5.15 -2.11 2.73
C ILE A 35 -6.03 -2.02 1.49
N GLN A 36 -6.87 -3.04 1.28
CA GLN A 36 -7.97 -2.95 0.32
C GLN A 36 -9.12 -2.13 0.93
N LEU A 37 -9.39 -0.98 0.31
CA LEU A 37 -10.34 0.03 0.77
C LEU A 37 -11.78 -0.46 0.84
N TYR A 38 -12.14 -1.56 0.17
CA TYR A 38 -13.45 -2.21 0.32
C TYR A 38 -13.73 -2.66 1.76
N SER A 39 -12.67 -2.88 2.55
CA SER A 39 -12.77 -3.12 4.00
C SER A 39 -13.43 -1.96 4.76
N LEU A 40 -13.41 -0.75 4.19
CA LEU A 40 -13.95 0.48 4.76
C LEU A 40 -15.17 1.01 3.99
N ARG A 41 -15.82 0.18 3.17
CA ARG A 41 -16.90 0.58 2.24
C ARG A 41 -18.09 1.31 2.88
N ASP A 42 -18.36 1.05 4.16
CA ASP A 42 -19.48 1.68 4.88
C ASP A 42 -19.15 3.11 5.36
N TYR A 43 -17.87 3.48 5.33
CA TYR A 43 -17.35 4.76 5.81
C TYR A 43 -16.78 5.61 4.67
N LEU A 44 -15.98 4.99 3.78
CA LEU A 44 -15.22 5.69 2.75
C LEU A 44 -16.07 6.57 1.83
N PRO A 45 -17.22 6.12 1.29
CA PRO A 45 -18.04 6.96 0.42
C PRO A 45 -18.66 8.18 1.13
N LYS A 46 -18.73 8.17 2.46
CA LYS A 46 -19.32 9.26 3.25
C LYS A 46 -18.33 10.38 3.54
N ASP A 47 -17.04 10.06 3.59
CA ASP A 47 -15.95 11.00 3.87
C ASP A 47 -14.63 10.50 3.30
N VAL A 48 -14.45 10.65 1.98
CA VAL A 48 -13.28 10.13 1.26
C VAL A 48 -11.99 10.71 1.82
N LYS A 49 -11.94 12.04 2.00
CA LYS A 49 -10.73 12.73 2.48
C LYS A 49 -10.38 12.33 3.91
N GLY A 50 -11.36 12.34 4.82
CA GLY A 50 -11.12 12.01 6.22
C GLY A 50 -10.80 10.54 6.44
N VAL A 51 -11.42 9.62 5.70
CA VAL A 51 -11.09 8.19 5.78
C VAL A 51 -9.71 7.91 5.21
N THR A 52 -9.35 8.47 4.05
CA THR A 52 -7.99 8.32 3.48
C THR A 52 -6.91 8.86 4.44
N ALA A 53 -7.14 10.00 5.09
CA ALA A 53 -6.22 10.53 6.10
C ALA A 53 -6.09 9.61 7.32
N LYS A 54 -7.20 9.03 7.80
CA LYS A 54 -7.19 8.06 8.91
C LYS A 54 -6.45 6.78 8.55
N VAL A 55 -6.56 6.30 7.31
CA VAL A 55 -5.81 5.14 6.81
C VAL A 55 -4.30 5.40 6.88
N ALA A 56 -3.85 6.58 6.45
CA ALA A 56 -2.44 6.96 6.56
C ALA A 56 -1.98 7.07 8.02
N GLN A 57 -2.80 7.69 8.88
CA GLN A 57 -2.51 7.81 10.32
C GLN A 57 -2.46 6.46 11.04
N ALA A 58 -3.24 5.48 10.61
CA ALA A 58 -3.20 4.11 11.11
C ALA A 58 -1.91 3.35 10.72
N GLY A 59 -1.06 3.93 9.88
CA GLY A 59 0.27 3.38 9.54
C GLY A 59 0.34 2.64 8.20
N TYR A 60 -0.78 2.53 7.47
CA TYR A 60 -0.77 2.00 6.10
C TYR A 60 0.02 2.92 5.17
N LYS A 61 0.65 2.32 4.16
CA LYS A 61 1.46 3.02 3.14
C LYS A 61 0.91 2.82 1.73
N GLU A 62 0.15 1.76 1.54
CA GLU A 62 -0.44 1.42 0.26
C GLU A 62 -1.95 1.25 0.44
N VAL A 63 -2.71 1.61 -0.58
CA VAL A 63 -4.14 1.35 -0.66
C VAL A 63 -4.44 0.60 -1.94
N GLU A 64 -5.41 -0.30 -1.90
CA GLU A 64 -6.00 -0.88 -3.10
C GLU A 64 -7.40 -0.33 -3.25
N THR A 65 -7.69 0.29 -4.40
CA THR A 65 -8.97 0.95 -4.66
C THR A 65 -10.05 -0.04 -5.09
N TYR A 66 -11.31 0.41 -5.07
CA TYR A 66 -12.45 -0.30 -5.65
C TYR A 66 -13.47 0.69 -6.20
N GLY A 67 -14.36 0.20 -7.06
CA GLY A 67 -15.58 0.93 -7.41
C GLY A 67 -15.36 2.18 -8.27
N TYR A 68 -14.21 2.29 -8.94
CA TYR A 68 -14.02 3.32 -9.96
C TYR A 68 -15.07 3.18 -11.07
N GLY A 69 -15.64 4.29 -11.51
CA GLY A 69 -16.55 4.32 -12.65
C GLY A 69 -16.53 5.68 -13.35
N ILE A 70 -16.84 5.70 -14.65
CA ILE A 70 -16.74 6.89 -15.50
C ILE A 70 -17.51 8.09 -14.92
N GLN A 71 -18.70 7.86 -14.37
CA GLN A 71 -19.56 8.93 -13.86
C GLN A 71 -19.14 9.43 -12.47
N ASN A 72 -18.65 8.52 -11.61
CA ASN A 72 -18.48 8.79 -10.18
C ASN A 72 -17.01 8.80 -9.73
N GLY A 73 -16.06 8.53 -10.64
CA GLY A 73 -14.64 8.43 -10.33
C GLY A 73 -14.36 7.53 -9.11
N TYR A 74 -13.46 7.98 -8.25
CA TYR A 74 -13.21 7.43 -6.92
C TYR A 74 -14.08 8.13 -5.88
N TRP A 75 -15.31 7.61 -5.70
CA TRP A 75 -16.27 8.10 -4.70
C TRP A 75 -16.52 9.62 -4.77
N GLY A 76 -16.67 10.16 -5.99
CA GLY A 76 -16.92 11.57 -6.26
C GLY A 76 -15.67 12.39 -6.59
N LEU A 77 -14.47 11.79 -6.57
CA LEU A 77 -13.23 12.41 -7.02
C LEU A 77 -12.81 11.84 -8.37
N ASP A 78 -12.34 12.69 -9.29
CA ASP A 78 -11.65 12.17 -10.48
C ASP A 78 -10.30 11.52 -10.09
N ALA A 79 -9.71 10.80 -11.04
CA ALA A 79 -8.46 10.07 -10.80
C ALA A 79 -7.29 10.99 -10.41
N LYS A 80 -7.25 12.21 -10.93
CA LYS A 80 -6.18 13.17 -10.62
C LYS A 80 -6.34 13.71 -9.20
N ALA A 81 -7.54 14.14 -8.83
CA ALA A 81 -7.86 14.64 -7.50
C ALA A 81 -7.63 13.56 -6.43
N TYR A 82 -7.97 12.31 -6.72
CA TYR A 82 -7.67 11.20 -5.81
C TYR A 82 -6.18 10.90 -5.71
N SER A 83 -5.43 10.92 -6.82
CA SER A 83 -3.96 10.81 -6.83
C SER A 83 -3.29 11.89 -5.96
N GLU A 84 -3.77 13.13 -6.05
CA GLU A 84 -3.30 14.24 -5.22
C GLU A 84 -3.62 14.03 -3.73
N LEU A 85 -4.83 13.53 -3.41
CA LEU A 85 -5.21 13.18 -2.03
C LEU A 85 -4.30 12.09 -1.44
N LEU A 86 -3.99 11.05 -2.20
CA LEU A 86 -3.07 9.99 -1.77
C LEU A 86 -1.68 10.55 -1.49
N LYS A 87 -1.13 11.34 -2.43
CA LYS A 87 0.17 12.00 -2.28
C LYS A 87 0.22 12.91 -1.06
N ALA A 88 -0.82 13.70 -0.81
CA ALA A 88 -0.91 14.58 0.35
C ALA A 88 -0.88 13.83 1.68
N ASN A 89 -1.29 12.55 1.70
CA ASN A 89 -1.27 11.69 2.88
C ASN A 89 -0.10 10.69 2.91
N GLY A 90 0.84 10.78 1.95
CA GLY A 90 1.98 9.86 1.85
C GLY A 90 1.57 8.42 1.54
N LEU A 91 0.45 8.23 0.84
CA LEU A 91 -0.06 6.94 0.37
C LEU A 91 0.21 6.76 -1.13
N VAL A 92 0.28 5.50 -1.56
CA VAL A 92 0.32 5.09 -2.98
C VAL A 92 -0.73 4.01 -3.26
N SER A 93 -1.11 3.79 -4.52
CA SER A 93 -2.15 2.82 -4.88
C SER A 93 -1.69 1.78 -5.92
N PRO A 94 -0.76 0.87 -5.55
CA PRO A 94 -0.12 -0.03 -6.50
C PRO A 94 -1.07 -1.03 -7.18
N SER A 95 -2.30 -1.15 -6.69
CA SER A 95 -3.34 -2.01 -7.23
C SER A 95 -4.73 -1.37 -7.11
N GLY A 96 -5.70 -1.95 -7.82
CA GLY A 96 -7.11 -1.58 -7.72
C GLY A 96 -8.02 -2.67 -8.29
N HIS A 97 -9.23 -2.75 -7.74
CA HIS A 97 -10.31 -3.61 -8.25
C HIS A 97 -11.17 -2.82 -9.24
N TYR A 98 -11.17 -3.24 -10.49
CA TYR A 98 -11.90 -2.62 -11.59
C TYR A 98 -12.93 -3.59 -12.17
N GLY A 99 -14.12 -3.08 -12.49
CA GLY A 99 -15.16 -3.85 -13.16
C GLY A 99 -14.74 -4.21 -14.60
N LEU A 100 -15.06 -5.43 -15.02
CA LEU A 100 -14.82 -5.93 -16.38
C LEU A 100 -16.12 -6.42 -17.04
N ASP A 101 -17.27 -6.22 -16.39
CA ASP A 101 -18.55 -6.83 -16.76
C ASP A 101 -18.95 -6.50 -18.20
N GLN A 102 -18.83 -5.23 -18.60
CA GLN A 102 -19.18 -4.79 -19.94
C GLN A 102 -18.28 -5.43 -21.01
N TYR A 103 -16.97 -5.45 -20.77
CA TYR A 103 -16.02 -6.10 -21.67
C TYR A 103 -16.29 -7.60 -21.80
N LEU A 104 -16.58 -8.29 -20.70
CA LEU A 104 -16.88 -9.72 -20.72
C LEU A 104 -18.24 -10.03 -21.37
N LYS A 105 -19.18 -9.09 -21.32
CA LYS A 105 -20.52 -9.25 -21.89
C LYS A 105 -20.54 -9.10 -23.40
N ASP A 106 -19.90 -8.08 -23.95
CA ASP A 106 -19.99 -7.77 -25.39
C ASP A 106 -18.68 -7.32 -26.05
N GLY A 107 -17.55 -7.38 -25.34
CA GLY A 107 -16.25 -6.94 -25.85
C GLY A 107 -16.06 -5.42 -25.86
N GLY A 108 -17.00 -4.64 -25.29
CA GLY A 108 -16.88 -3.20 -25.17
C GLY A 108 -15.61 -2.75 -24.43
N LEU A 109 -14.82 -1.88 -25.05
CA LEU A 109 -13.52 -1.44 -24.52
C LEU A 109 -13.57 -0.12 -23.74
N THR A 110 -14.68 0.62 -23.79
CA THR A 110 -14.77 1.96 -23.21
C THR A 110 -14.51 1.97 -21.71
N ASP A 111 -15.19 1.11 -20.95
CA ASP A 111 -15.01 1.04 -19.49
C ASP A 111 -13.61 0.53 -19.14
N LEU A 112 -13.13 -0.50 -19.86
CA LEU A 112 -11.80 -1.05 -19.68
C LEU A 112 -10.71 0.00 -19.89
N GLN A 113 -10.79 0.78 -20.98
CA GLN A 113 -9.82 1.83 -21.26
C GLN A 113 -9.85 2.93 -20.21
N ASN A 114 -11.04 3.29 -19.71
CA ASN A 114 -11.17 4.26 -18.62
C ASN A 114 -10.57 3.74 -17.31
N ASN A 115 -10.79 2.47 -16.99
CA ASN A 115 -10.19 1.82 -15.82
C ASN A 115 -8.66 1.82 -15.92
N ILE A 116 -8.11 1.46 -17.08
CA ILE A 116 -6.66 1.48 -17.34
C ILE A 116 -6.09 2.89 -17.15
N ASN A 117 -6.74 3.91 -17.73
CA ASN A 117 -6.29 5.30 -17.62
C ASN A 117 -6.34 5.81 -16.17
N ALA A 118 -7.40 5.45 -15.43
CA ALA A 118 -7.54 5.82 -14.03
C ALA A 118 -6.48 5.14 -13.15
N ALA A 119 -6.20 3.86 -13.37
CA ALA A 119 -5.13 3.12 -12.69
C ALA A 119 -3.77 3.79 -12.92
N HIS A 120 -3.44 4.11 -14.18
CA HIS A 120 -2.21 4.83 -14.53
C HIS A 120 -2.10 6.21 -13.87
N THR A 121 -3.21 6.89 -13.63
CA THR A 121 -3.22 8.23 -13.04
C THR A 121 -2.94 8.22 -11.54
N ILE A 122 -3.46 7.22 -10.82
CA ILE A 122 -3.29 7.13 -9.36
C ILE A 122 -1.99 6.47 -8.92
N GLY A 123 -1.34 5.72 -9.83
CA GLY A 123 0.04 5.23 -9.67
C GLY A 123 0.14 3.75 -9.37
#